data_AF-A0A3L7K2C4-F1
#
_entry.id   AF-A0A3L7K2C4-F1
#
_cell.length_a   1.000
_cell.length_b   1.000
_cell.length_c   1.000
_cell.angle_alpha   90.00
_cell.angle_beta   90.00
_cell.angle_gamma   90.00
#
_symmetry.space_group_name_H-M   'P 1'
#
loop_
_entity.id
_entity.type
_entity.pdbx_description
1 polymer ?
#
loop_
_entity_poly.entity_id
_entity_poly.type
_entity_poly.pdbx_seq_one_letter_code
_entity_poly.pdbx_strand_id
1 'polypeptide(L)' 'MRYIWTFLWTFLLIQMVTYVVGSMSGTSYHFSTGLVLSLVTTVLIFIVPALIPNDTIEHE' A
#
# COMPACT_ATOMS: atom_id res chain seq x y z
N MET A 1 -7.99 14.96 2.44
CA MET A 1 -8.96 13.98 1.91
C MET A 1 -8.27 12.84 1.16
N ARG A 2 -7.52 13.09 0.07
CA ARG A 2 -6.87 12.03 -0.74
C ARG A 2 -5.92 11.12 0.04
N TYR A 3 -5.00 11.68 0.83
CA TYR A 3 -3.99 10.90 1.56
C TYR A 3 -4.55 9.93 2.61
N ILE A 4 -5.54 10.37 3.40
CA ILE A 4 -6.21 9.54 4.40
C ILE A 4 -6.94 8.38 3.71
N TRP A 5 -7.62 8.67 2.60
CA TRP A 5 -8.34 7.66 1.83
C TRP A 5 -7.39 6.65 1.18
N THR A 6 -6.27 7.11 0.62
CA THR A 6 -5.22 6.23 0.07
C THR A 6 -4.68 5.30 1.14
N PHE A 7 -4.32 5.81 2.33
CA PHE A 7 -3.86 4.97 3.43
C PHE A 7 -4.91 3.92 3.84
N LEU A 8 -6.17 4.33 4.02
CA LEU A 8 -7.25 3.43 4.43
C LEU A 8 -7.48 2.30 3.42
N TRP A 9 -7.52 2.61 2.12
CA TRP A 9 -7.69 1.60 1.08
C TRP A 9 -6.48 0.67 0.97
N THR A 10 -5.27 1.24 0.99
CA THR A 10 -4.03 0.45 0.97
C THR A 10 -3.95 -0.47 2.17
N PHE A 11 -4.32 -0.01 3.36
CA PHE A 11 -4.40 -0.81 4.58
C PHE A 11 -5.35 -2.00 4.45
N LEU A 12 -6.59 -1.75 4.00
CA LEU A 12 -7.59 -2.80 3.80
C LEU A 12 -7.14 -3.85 2.79
N LEU A 13 -6.60 -3.41 1.65
CA LEU A 13 -6.12 -4.32 0.60
C LEU A 13 -4.96 -5.18 1.09
N ILE A 14 -4.03 -4.59 1.85
CA ILE A 14 -2.87 -5.32 2.35
C ILE A 14 -3.25 -6.35 3.40
N GLN A 15 -4.25 -6.06 4.24
CA GLN A 15 -4.77 -7.07 5.17
C GLN A 15 -5.43 -8.26 4.45
N MET A 16 -6.12 -8.00 3.33
CA MET A 16 -6.65 -9.08 2.49
C MET A 16 -5.53 -9.88 1.83
N VAL A 17 -4.48 -9.21 1.35
CA VAL A 17 -3.31 -9.89 0.76
C VAL A 17 -2.60 -10.76 1.79
N THR A 18 -2.33 -10.26 3.00
CA THR A 18 -1.69 -11.08 4.05
C THR A 18 -2.57 -12.25 4.48
N TYR A 19 -3.89 -12.08 4.51
CA TYR A 19 -4.82 -13.19 4.76
C TYR A 19 -4.76 -14.25 3.65
N VAL A 20 -4.79 -13.83 2.38
CA VAL A 20 -4.72 -14.74 1.23
C VAL A 20 -3.38 -15.46 1.19
N VAL A 21 -2.26 -14.75 1.37
CA VAL A 21 -0.92 -15.34 1.38
C VAL A 21 -0.76 -16.31 2.55
N GLY A 22 -1.25 -15.96 3.74
CA GLY A 22 -1.26 -16.88 4.89
C GLY A 22 -2.05 -18.14 4.58
N SER A 23 -3.24 -17.99 3.99
CA SER A 23 -4.10 -19.12 3.59
C SER A 23 -3.44 -20.00 2.53
N MET A 24 -2.76 -19.41 1.55
CA MET A 24 -2.02 -20.14 0.51
C MET A 24 -0.77 -20.84 1.06
N SER A 25 -0.14 -20.26 2.09
CA SER A 25 1.08 -20.78 2.72
C SER A 25 0.78 -21.73 3.88
N GLY A 26 -0.50 -22.01 4.19
CA GLY A 26 -0.90 -22.81 5.36
C GLY A 26 -0.49 -22.20 6.71
N THR A 27 -0.22 -20.89 6.75
CA THR A 27 0.26 -20.17 7.94
C THR A 27 -0.88 -19.35 8.55
N SER A 28 -0.87 -19.18 9.87
CA SER A 28 -1.85 -18.34 10.56
C SER A 28 -1.79 -16.87 10.11
N TYR A 29 -2.96 -16.23 10.04
CA TYR A 29 -3.04 -14.81 9.79
C TYR A 29 -2.49 -14.01 10.98
N HIS A 30 -1.47 -13.18 10.71
CA HIS A 30 -0.88 -12.28 11.70
C HIS A 30 -1.20 -10.83 11.35
N PHE A 31 -2.06 -10.21 12.18
CA PHE A 31 -2.47 -8.81 12.01
C PHE A 31 -1.30 -7.83 12.07
N SER A 32 -0.30 -8.11 12.92
CA SER A 32 0.92 -7.29 13.05
C SER A 32 1.72 -7.23 11.74
N THR A 33 1.84 -8.38 11.04
CA THR A 33 2.51 -8.45 9.75
C THR A 33 1.81 -7.57 8.72
N GLY A 34 0.48 -7.69 8.60
CA GLY A 34 -0.28 -6.85 7.69
C GLY A 34 -0.27 -5.36 8.05
N LEU A 35 -0.24 -5.02 9.35
CA LEU A 35 -0.05 -3.64 9.81
C LEU A 35 1.29 -3.06 9.34
N VAL A 36 2.40 -3.77 9.57
CA VAL A 36 3.73 -3.30 9.18
C VAL A 36 3.84 -3.18 7.65
N LEU A 37 3.38 -4.19 6.91
CA LEU A 37 3.35 -4.15 5.44
C LEU A 37 2.49 -2.99 4.91
N SER A 38 1.37 -2.69 5.56
CA SER A 38 0.50 -1.60 5.14
C SER A 38 1.15 -0.23 5.28
N LEU A 39 1.81 0.01 6.42
CA LEU A 39 2.58 1.24 6.67
C LEU A 39 3.70 1.41 5.63
N VAL A 40 4.50 0.37 5.42
CA VAL A 40 5.60 0.39 4.45
C VAL A 40 5.09 0.65 3.04
N THR A 41 4.03 -0.04 2.62
CA THR A 41 3.47 0.11 1.27
C THR A 41 2.84 1.48 1.06
N THR A 42 2.13 2.04 2.05
CA THR A 42 1.61 3.41 1.94
C THR A 42 2.74 4.42 1.80
N VAL A 43 3.84 4.28 2.55
CA VAL A 43 5.01 5.15 2.40
C VAL A 43 5.58 5.06 0.98
N LEU A 44 5.70 3.85 0.41
CA LEU A 44 6.13 3.66 -0.98
C LEU A 44 5.19 4.35 -1.99
N ILE A 45 3.87 4.25 -1.80
CA ILE A 45 2.88 4.90 -2.67
C ILE A 45 3.01 6.43 -2.67
N PHE A 46 3.50 7.04 -1.59
CA PHE A 46 3.76 8.49 -1.55
C PHE A 46 5.12 8.87 -2.11
N ILE A 47 6.14 8.04 -1.92
CA ILE A 47 7.50 8.32 -2.38
C ILE A 47 7.64 8.09 -3.89
N VAL A 48 7.10 7.00 -4.43
CA VAL A 48 7.27 6.62 -5.85
C VAL A 48 6.84 7.75 -6.81
N PRO A 49 5.66 8.39 -6.65
CA PRO A 49 5.27 9.50 -7.50
C PRO A 49 6.13 10.76 -7.32
N ALA A 50 6.73 10.95 -6.14
CA ALA A 50 7.62 12.08 -5.88
C ALA A 50 9.01 11.89 -6.50
N LEU A 51 9.42 10.63 -6.70
CA LEU A 51 10.68 10.29 -7.37
C LEU A 51 10.57 10.30 -8.89
N ILE A 52 9.37 10.09 -9.45
CA ILE A 52 9.12 10.18 -10.89
C ILE A 52 9.19 11.67 -11.26
N PRO A 53 10.19 12.10 -12.05
CA PRO A 53 10.24 13.46 -12.55
C PRO A 53 8.97 13.72 -13.35
N ASN A 54 8.23 14.76 -12.98
CA ASN A 54 7.09 15.20 -13.74
C ASN A 54 7.65 16.03 -14.89
N ASP A 55 8.11 15.38 -15.97
CA ASP A 55 8.37 16.08 -17.22
C ASP A 55 7.06 16.80 -17.56
N THR A 56 7.13 18.12 -17.56
CA THR A 56 6.01 19.03 -17.85
C THR A 56 5.31 18.54 -19.10
N ILE A 57 4.13 17.92 -18.92
CA ILE A 57 3.14 17.82 -19.98
C ILE A 57 2.73 19.27 -20.27
N GLU A 58 3.41 19.82 -21.27
CA GLU A 58 3.11 21.09 -21.91
C GLU A 58 1.66 20.98 -22.40
N HIS A 59 0.76 21.63 -21.68
CA HIS A 59 -0.62 21.81 -22.11
C HIS A 59 -0.61 22.91 -23.16
N GLU A 60 -0.66 22.55 -24.45
CA GLU A 60 -1.09 23.43 -25.54
C GLU A 60 -2.62 23.38 -25.68
#